data_AF-A0A958G5F7-F1
#
_entry.id   AF-A0A958G5F7-F1
#
_cell.length_a   1.000
_cell.length_b   1.000
_cell.length_c   1.000
_cell.angle_alpha   90.00
_cell.angle_beta   90.00
_cell.angle_gamma   90.00
#
_symmetry.space_group_name_H-M   'P 1'
#
loop_
_entity.id
_entity.type
_entity.pdbx_description
1 polymer ?
#
loop_
_entity_poly.entity_id
_entity_poly.type
_entity_poly.pdbx_seq_one_letter_code
_entity_poly.pdbx_strand_id
1 'polypeptide(L)'
;LEDIGEPYYRIDRCLQQLRLAGFWPQVAGVILGKFMYEERKLDVLSLIQPYLPPDIPLVYDFPYGHFPGCFPLPVGVTARLDARPFRLSWSGLMA
;
A
#
# COMPACT_ATOMS: atom_id res chain seq x y z
N LEU A 1 -1.26 -0.34 1.67
CA LEU A 1 -1.35 0.80 2.61
C LEU A 1 -2.43 1.74 2.10
N GLU A 2 -3.22 2.30 2.99
CA GLU A 2 -4.31 3.26 2.72
C GLU A 2 -4.60 4.03 4.01
N ASP A 3 -5.26 5.18 3.91
CA ASP A 3 -5.57 6.01 5.07
C ASP A 3 -6.71 7.02 4.78
N ILE A 4 -7.35 7.54 5.83
CA ILE A 4 -8.37 8.60 5.79
C ILE A 4 -8.07 9.69 6.82
N GLY A 5 -7.87 10.91 6.35
CA GLY A 5 -7.79 12.11 7.20
C GLY A 5 -6.53 12.22 8.06
N GLU A 6 -5.60 11.26 8.00
CA GLU A 6 -4.37 11.34 8.78
C GLU A 6 -3.41 12.41 8.22
N PRO A 7 -2.89 13.33 9.04
CA PRO A 7 -1.94 14.33 8.60
C PRO A 7 -0.60 13.70 8.20
N TYR A 8 0.12 14.35 7.29
CA TYR A 8 1.36 13.86 6.68
C TYR A 8 2.38 13.31 7.70
N TYR A 9 2.61 14.06 8.79
CA TYR A 9 3.60 13.68 9.81
C TYR A 9 3.23 12.39 10.55
N ARG A 10 1.95 12.01 10.63
CA ARG A 10 1.53 10.76 11.29
C ARG A 10 1.80 9.56 10.40
N ILE A 11 1.56 9.69 9.10
CA ILE A 11 1.88 8.66 8.11
C ILE A 11 3.39 8.44 8.06
N ASP A 12 4.17 9.52 7.96
CA ASP A 12 5.64 9.45 7.99
C ASP A 12 6.14 8.74 9.25
N ARG A 13 5.62 9.13 10.42
CA ARG A 13 5.96 8.47 11.69
C ARG A 13 5.64 6.98 11.67
N CYS A 14 4.50 6.55 11.11
CA CYS A 14 4.15 5.14 10.98
C CYS A 14 5.14 4.39 10.07
N LEU A 15 5.51 4.97 8.93
CA LEU A 15 6.49 4.39 8.00
C LEU A 15 7.88 4.26 8.66
N GLN A 16 8.27 5.23 9.49
CA GLN A 16 9.49 5.16 10.30
C GLN A 16 9.43 4.04 11.35
N GLN A 17 8.29 3.84 12.01
CA GLN A 17 8.15 2.73 12.96
C GLN A 17 8.32 1.38 12.27
N LEU A 18 7.70 1.18 11.11
CA LEU A 18 7.89 -0.03 10.30
C LEU A 18 9.35 -0.23 9.90
N ARG A 19 10.05 0.86 9.55
CA ARG A 19 11.48 0.82 9.23
C ARG A 19 12.32 0.40 10.44
N LEU A 20 12.10 0.99 11.60
CA LEU A 20 12.82 0.64 12.83
C LEU A 20 12.55 -0.80 13.28
N ALA A 21 11.35 -1.33 12.98
CA ALA A 21 11.00 -2.71 13.21
C ALA A 21 11.62 -3.71 12.21
N GLY A 22 12.36 -3.22 11.19
CA GLY A 22 12.95 -4.08 10.16
C GLY A 22 11.92 -4.70 9.21
N PHE A 23 10.73 -4.08 9.05
CA PHE A 23 9.64 -4.63 8.25
C PHE A 23 9.89 -4.60 6.74
N TRP A 24 10.56 -3.56 6.22
CA TRP A 24 10.66 -3.33 4.78
C TRP A 24 11.48 -4.37 3.99
N PRO A 25 12.62 -4.89 4.48
CA PRO A 25 13.44 -5.85 3.72
C PRO A 25 12.75 -7.15 3.30
N GLN A 26 11.67 -7.54 3.99
CA GLN A 26 10.89 -8.76 3.71
C GLN A 26 9.68 -8.50 2.76
N VAL A 27 9.44 -7.26 2.36
CA VAL A 27 8.30 -6.90 1.50
C VAL A 27 8.61 -7.20 0.04
N ALA A 28 7.79 -8.07 -0.57
CA ALA A 28 7.94 -8.46 -1.98
C ALA A 28 7.20 -7.55 -2.98
N GLY A 29 6.42 -6.59 -2.51
CA GLY A 29 5.64 -5.66 -3.32
C GLY A 29 4.71 -4.81 -2.46
N VAL A 30 4.31 -3.65 -2.99
CA VAL A 30 3.45 -2.70 -2.28
C VAL A 30 2.27 -2.28 -3.17
N ILE A 31 1.09 -2.31 -2.57
CA ILE A 31 -0.13 -1.74 -3.15
C ILE A 31 -0.55 -0.58 -2.25
N LEU A 32 -0.66 0.60 -2.85
CA LEU A 32 -1.23 1.79 -2.24
C LEU A 32 -2.69 1.90 -2.70
N GLY A 33 -3.59 1.79 -1.73
CA GLY A 33 -5.00 2.07 -1.90
C GLY A 33 -5.25 3.58 -1.98
N LYS A 34 -6.50 3.97 -1.78
CA LYS A 34 -6.86 5.38 -1.73
C LYS A 34 -6.48 5.97 -0.39
N PHE A 35 -5.76 7.08 -0.47
CA PHE A 35 -5.51 7.95 0.66
C PHE A 35 -6.43 9.16 0.52
N MET A 36 -7.37 9.31 1.45
CA MET A 36 -8.40 10.35 1.38
C MET A 36 -8.10 11.46 2.37
N TYR A 37 -7.97 12.69 1.88
CA TYR A 37 -7.67 13.87 2.71
C TYR A 37 -8.53 15.06 2.29
N GLU A 38 -8.82 15.94 3.25
CA GLU A 38 -9.43 17.24 2.97
C GLU A 38 -8.43 18.20 2.32
N GLU A 39 -7.14 18.09 2.66
CA GLU A 39 -6.07 18.90 2.09
C GLU A 39 -5.61 18.36 0.73
N ARG A 40 -5.86 19.16 -0.32
CA ARG A 40 -5.48 18.86 -1.69
C ARG A 40 -3.95 18.98 -1.84
N LYS A 41 -3.27 17.83 -1.94
CA LYS A 41 -1.90 17.60 -2.49
C LYS A 41 -0.99 16.83 -1.53
N LEU A 42 -1.45 15.72 -0.97
CA LEU A 42 -0.51 14.77 -0.38
C LEU A 42 0.07 13.90 -1.49
N ASP A 43 1.34 14.09 -1.81
CA ASP A 43 2.08 13.16 -2.66
C ASP A 43 2.52 11.95 -1.85
N VAL A 44 1.58 11.03 -1.65
CA VAL A 44 1.79 9.78 -0.90
C VAL A 44 2.93 8.97 -1.50
N LEU A 45 3.07 9.01 -2.83
CA LEU A 45 4.10 8.25 -3.52
C LEU A 45 5.48 8.74 -3.08
N SER A 46 5.71 10.05 -3.11
CA SER A 46 6.97 10.65 -2.64
C SER A 46 7.22 10.42 -1.15
N LEU A 47 6.18 10.31 -0.33
CA LEU A 47 6.31 10.00 1.10
C LEU A 47 6.73 8.54 1.33
N ILE A 48 6.16 7.58 0.60
CA ILE A 48 6.38 6.15 0.85
C ILE A 48 7.64 5.63 0.15
N GLN A 49 7.95 6.13 -1.04
CA GLN A 49 9.06 5.63 -1.86
C GLN A 49 10.42 5.53 -1.12
N PRO A 50 10.82 6.47 -0.25
CA PRO A 50 12.08 6.38 0.51
C PRO A 50 12.16 5.21 1.50
N TYR A 51 11.02 4.60 1.85
CA TYR A 51 10.95 3.48 2.79
C TYR A 51 11.00 2.12 2.10
N LEU A 52 10.68 2.08 0.81
CA LEU A 52 10.57 0.83 0.08
C LEU A 52 11.96 0.29 -0.29
N PRO A 53 12.15 -1.05 -0.28
CA PRO A 53 13.31 -1.65 -0.91
C PRO A 53 13.39 -1.26 -2.39
N PRO A 54 14.60 -1.23 -2.98
CA PRO A 54 14.74 -1.03 -4.42
C PRO A 54 14.06 -2.17 -5.19
N ASP A 55 13.61 -1.85 -6.41
CA ASP A 55 13.12 -2.81 -7.41
C ASP A 55 11.88 -3.65 -7.03
N ILE A 56 11.17 -3.32 -5.95
CA ILE A 56 9.89 -4.00 -5.65
C ILE A 56 8.74 -3.45 -6.50
N PRO A 57 7.80 -4.30 -6.95
CA PRO A 57 6.58 -3.84 -7.61
C PRO A 57 5.78 -2.90 -6.72
N LEU A 58 5.47 -1.71 -7.24
CA LEU A 58 4.65 -0.70 -6.59
C LEU A 58 3.46 -0.35 -7.48
N VAL A 59 2.26 -0.45 -6.92
CA VAL A 59 1.01 0.00 -7.54
C VAL A 59 0.37 1.05 -6.66
N TYR A 60 -0.14 2.12 -7.26
CA TYR A 60 -0.85 3.19 -6.58
C TYR A 60 -2.24 3.40 -7.17
N ASP A 61 -3.10 4.10 -6.42
CA ASP A 61 -4.52 4.32 -6.75
C ASP A 61 -5.31 3.01 -6.94
N PHE A 62 -4.94 1.98 -6.19
CA PHE A 62 -5.71 0.74 -6.16
C PHE A 62 -7.08 1.00 -5.50
N PRO A 63 -8.19 0.42 -5.99
CA PRO A 63 -9.53 0.69 -5.46
C PRO A 63 -9.80 0.01 -4.11
N TYR A 64 -8.92 0.19 -3.13
CA TYR A 64 -9.05 -0.28 -1.75
C TYR A 64 -8.94 0.92 -0.80
N GLY A 65 -9.71 0.91 0.28
CA GLY A 65 -9.71 1.97 1.30
C GLY A 65 -11.11 2.29 1.80
N HIS A 66 -11.28 3.49 2.39
CA HIS A 66 -12.48 3.87 3.14
C HIS A 66 -13.64 4.45 2.30
N PHE A 67 -14.03 3.81 1.19
CA PHE A 67 -15.14 4.30 0.35
C PHE A 67 -16.07 3.15 -0.10
N PRO A 68 -17.35 3.44 -0.45
CA PRO A 68 -18.28 2.41 -0.92
C PRO A 68 -17.79 1.72 -2.20
N GLY A 69 -17.91 0.39 -2.26
CA GLY A 69 -17.46 -0.40 -3.40
C GLY A 69 -15.94 -0.62 -3.46
N CYS A 70 -15.25 -0.56 -2.32
CA CYS A 70 -13.85 -0.95 -2.25
C CYS A 70 -13.66 -2.43 -2.64
N PHE A 71 -12.54 -2.70 -3.31
CA PHE A 71 -12.16 -4.02 -3.77
C PHE A 71 -11.62 -4.84 -2.60
N PRO A 72 -12.30 -5.91 -2.16
CA PRO A 72 -11.82 -6.69 -1.02
C PRO A 72 -10.52 -7.43 -1.37
N LEU A 73 -9.55 -7.39 -0.45
CA LEU A 73 -8.29 -8.11 -0.56
C LEU A 73 -8.22 -9.25 0.47
N PRO A 74 -7.90 -10.49 0.06
CA PRO A 74 -7.71 -11.58 1.00
C PRO A 74 -6.43 -11.40 1.82
N VAL A 75 -6.48 -11.77 3.10
CA VAL A 75 -5.35 -11.72 4.03
C VAL A 75 -4.87 -13.15 4.32
N GLY A 76 -3.55 -13.35 4.37
CA GLY A 76 -2.95 -14.65 4.68
C GLY A 76 -2.84 -15.61 3.48
N VAL A 77 -3.12 -15.14 2.27
CA VAL A 77 -2.95 -15.92 1.03
C VAL A 77 -1.70 -15.51 0.27
N THR A 78 -1.15 -16.43 -0.52
CA THR A 78 -0.10 -16.09 -1.48
C THR A 78 -0.70 -15.36 -2.67
N ALA A 79 -0.19 -14.16 -2.93
CA ALA A 79 -0.58 -13.32 -4.07
C ALA A 79 0.60 -13.08 -5.02
N ARG A 80 0.29 -12.90 -6.30
CA ARG A 80 1.20 -12.46 -7.34
C ARG A 80 0.77 -11.09 -7.84
N LEU A 81 1.70 -10.15 -7.81
CA LEU A 81 1.55 -8.78 -8.28
C LEU A 81 2.48 -8.53 -9.47
N ASP A 82 1.90 -8.33 -10.64
CA ASP A 82 2.60 -7.78 -11.80
C ASP A 82 2.20 -6.29 -11.90
N ALA A 83 3.15 -5.36 -11.77
CA ALA A 83 2.83 -3.92 -11.78
C ALA A 83 2.65 -3.36 -13.21
N ARG A 84 3.24 -4.00 -14.22
CA ARG A 84 3.23 -3.55 -15.63
C ARG A 84 3.23 -4.74 -16.59
N PRO A 85 2.12 -5.04 -17.29
CA PRO A 85 0.77 -4.50 -17.06
C PRO A 85 0.26 -4.88 -15.66
N PHE A 86 -0.65 -4.07 -15.10
CA PHE A 86 -1.22 -4.36 -13.79
C PHE A 86 -2.00 -5.67 -13.79
N ARG A 87 -1.60 -6.62 -12.94
CA ARG A 87 -2.33 -7.84 -12.64
C ARG A 87 -2.08 -8.23 -11.18
N LEU A 88 -3.17 -8.43 -10.44
CA LEU A 88 -3.14 -9.01 -9.10
C LEU A 88 -3.92 -10.32 -9.14
N SER A 89 -3.29 -11.40 -8.68
CA SER A 89 -3.90 -12.73 -8.57
C SER A 89 -3.46 -13.39 -7.27
N TRP A 90 -4.21 -14.37 -6.79
CA TRP A 90 -3.89 -15.09 -5.55
C TRP A 90 -4.44 -16.51 -5.60
N SER A 91 -3.86 -17.39 -4.80
CA SER A 91 -4.28 -18.78 -4.64
C SER A 91 -4.55 -19.08 -3.17
N GLY A 92 -5.58 -19.88 -2.88
CA GLY A 92 -5.86 -20.35 -1.50
C GLY A 92 -7.16 -19.86 -0.88
N LEU A 93 -8.05 -19.21 -1.64
CA LEU A 93 -9.46 -19.12 -1.27
C LEU A 93 -10.11 -20.48 -1.56
N MET A 94 -10.01 -21.41 -0.62
CA MET A 94 -11.03 -22.46 -0.51
C MET A 94 -12.28 -21.78 0.05
N ALA A 95 -13.22 -21.48 -0.83
CA ALA A 95 -14.62 -21.40 -0.44
C ALA A 95 -15.18 -22.83 -0.40
#